data_AF-A0A3M2JRJ8-F1
#
_entry.id   AF-A0A3M2JRJ8-F1
#
_cell.length_a   1.000
_cell.length_b   1.000
_cell.length_c   1.000
_cell.angle_alpha   90.00
_cell.angle_beta   90.00
_cell.angle_gamma   90.00
#
_symmetry.space_group_name_H-M   'P 1'
#
loop_
_entity.id
_entity.type
_entity.pdbx_description
1 polymer ?
#
loop_
_entity_poly.entity_id
_entity_poly.type
_entity_poly.pdbx_seq_one_letter_code
_entity_poly.pdbx_strand_id
1 'polypeptide(L)'
;MLHPVALVGLAVLLLNDHVLKAAAPGWVTGKLSDVAGLAFFPFLLLAAREVLTRRAPTVRSAVVAAALTAGVFTAIKVVDGARAAYAAVVGMLRFPADALLSGARAPVDVVVVPDARDLLALVACAAVVGVVARRRPADRPLIGLPDGGGARRAAQGAARTPGA
;
A
#
# COMPACT_ATOMS: atom_id res chain seq x y z
N MET A 1 -7.01 6.63 0.60
CA MET A 1 -6.23 5.51 1.17
C MET A 1 -7.01 4.20 1.25
N LEU A 2 -8.36 4.21 1.23
CA LEU A 2 -9.19 3.00 1.07
C LEU A 2 -9.32 2.64 -0.41
N HIS A 3 -8.33 1.96 -0.98
CA HIS A 3 -8.45 1.41 -2.34
C HIS A 3 -9.09 0.01 -2.28
N PRO A 4 -10.02 -0.35 -3.19
CA PRO A 4 -10.66 -1.67 -3.18
C PRO A 4 -9.65 -2.83 -3.12
N VAL A 5 -8.52 -2.69 -3.80
CA VAL A 5 -7.42 -3.68 -3.77
C VAL A 5 -6.85 -3.89 -2.36
N ALA A 6 -6.66 -2.82 -1.59
CA ALA A 6 -6.15 -2.92 -0.22
C ALA A 6 -7.22 -3.53 0.72
N LEU A 7 -8.48 -3.18 0.52
CA LEU A 7 -9.60 -3.74 1.29
C LEU A 7 -9.82 -5.23 0.99
N VAL A 8 -9.76 -5.62 -0.28
CA VAL A 8 -9.84 -7.01 -0.70
C VAL A 8 -8.63 -7.78 -0.16
N GLY A 9 -7.41 -7.24 -0.27
CA GLY A 9 -6.22 -7.85 0.33
C GLY A 9 -6.37 -8.06 1.84
N LEU A 10 -6.85 -7.05 2.57
CA LEU A 10 -7.10 -7.14 4.01
C LEU A 10 -8.19 -8.15 4.35
N ALA A 11 -9.31 -8.14 3.61
CA ALA A 11 -10.42 -9.07 3.82
C ALA A 11 -9.98 -10.52 3.57
N VAL A 12 -9.22 -10.75 2.49
CA VAL A 12 -8.63 -12.06 2.17
C VAL A 12 -7.68 -12.49 3.29
N LEU A 13 -6.82 -11.59 3.78
CA LEU A 13 -5.89 -11.90 4.86
C LEU A 13 -6.62 -12.29 6.15
N LEU A 14 -7.61 -11.50 6.56
CA LEU A 14 -8.39 -11.75 7.77
C LEU A 14 -9.17 -13.07 7.67
N LEU A 15 -9.90 -13.28 6.57
CA LEU A 15 -10.70 -14.48 6.36
C LEU A 15 -9.81 -15.73 6.27
N ASN A 16 -8.70 -15.63 5.55
CA ASN A 16 -7.76 -16.74 5.39
C ASN A 16 -7.10 -17.12 6.72
N ASP A 17 -6.63 -16.13 7.49
CA ASP A 17 -5.87 -16.41 8.70
C ASP A 17 -6.75 -16.82 9.89
N HIS A 18 -8.00 -16.36 9.96
CA HIS A 18 -8.88 -16.65 11.10
C HIS A 18 -9.87 -17.78 10.83
N VAL A 19 -10.27 -18.00 9.58
CA VAL A 19 -11.29 -19.01 9.23
C VAL A 19 -10.67 -20.16 8.47
N LEU A 20 -9.99 -19.90 7.34
CA LEU A 20 -9.50 -21.01 6.51
C LEU A 20 -8.35 -21.77 7.16
N LYS A 21 -7.38 -21.10 7.81
CA LYS A 21 -6.32 -21.81 8.54
C LYS A 21 -6.84 -22.59 9.75
N ALA A 22 -7.93 -22.13 10.38
CA ALA A 22 -8.57 -22.84 11.49
C ALA A 22 -9.35 -24.07 11.01
N ALA A 23 -9.99 -24.00 9.83
CA ALA A 23 -10.82 -25.09 9.29
C ALA A 23 -10.04 -26.10 8.44
N ALA A 24 -9.03 -25.66 7.68
CA ALA A 24 -8.27 -26.49 6.75
C ALA A 24 -6.82 -25.96 6.62
N PRO A 25 -5.94 -26.24 7.59
CA PRO A 25 -4.54 -25.84 7.51
C PRO A 25 -3.88 -26.52 6.30
N GLY A 26 -3.29 -25.72 5.40
CA GLY A 26 -2.71 -26.26 4.18
C GLY A 26 -1.88 -25.28 3.36
N TRP A 27 -1.05 -25.83 2.46
CA TRP A 27 -0.10 -25.10 1.62
C TRP A 27 -0.74 -23.95 0.81
N VAL A 28 -2.00 -24.13 0.36
CA VAL A 28 -2.75 -23.13 -0.40
C VAL A 28 -3.09 -21.88 0.44
N THR A 29 -3.51 -22.07 1.70
CA THR A 29 -3.81 -20.96 2.63
C THR A 29 -2.55 -20.15 3.01
N GLY A 30 -1.38 -20.78 3.00
CA GLY A 30 -0.10 -20.09 3.18
C GLY A 30 0.18 -19.09 2.05
N LYS A 31 0.07 -19.54 0.79
CA LYS A 31 0.34 -18.69 -0.38
C LYS A 31 -0.67 -17.57 -0.57
N LEU A 32 -1.93 -17.84 -0.27
CA LEU A 32 -2.98 -16.82 -0.36
C LEU A 32 -2.70 -15.67 0.61
N SER A 33 -2.21 -15.98 1.81
CA SER A 33 -1.76 -15.00 2.80
C SER A 33 -0.57 -14.18 2.30
N ASP A 34 0.41 -14.82 1.65
CA ASP A 34 1.58 -14.15 1.10
C ASP A 34 1.18 -13.15 0.00
N VAL A 35 0.31 -13.56 -0.93
CA VAL A 35 -0.21 -12.69 -2.00
C VAL A 35 -1.03 -11.54 -1.42
N ALA A 36 -1.92 -11.82 -0.47
CA ALA A 36 -2.75 -10.80 0.17
C ALA A 36 -1.92 -9.79 0.96
N GLY A 37 -0.92 -10.27 1.70
CA GLY A 37 0.04 -9.43 2.42
C GLY A 37 0.83 -8.54 1.47
N LEU A 38 1.43 -9.10 0.41
CA LEU A 38 2.21 -8.34 -0.56
C LEU A 38 1.37 -7.36 -1.39
N ALA A 39 0.08 -7.64 -1.59
CA ALA A 39 -0.86 -6.68 -2.18
C ALA A 39 -1.22 -5.55 -1.20
N PHE A 40 -1.26 -5.80 0.11
CA PHE A 40 -1.72 -4.85 1.13
C PHE A 40 -0.61 -3.99 1.74
N PHE A 41 0.50 -4.59 2.17
CA PHE A 41 1.59 -3.92 2.90
C PHE A 41 2.18 -2.69 2.18
N PRO A 42 2.37 -2.68 0.84
CA PRO A 42 2.87 -1.50 0.16
C PRO A 42 1.91 -0.29 0.28
N PHE A 43 0.60 -0.54 0.32
CA PHE A 43 -0.39 0.52 0.57
C PHE A 43 -0.34 1.01 2.01
N LEU A 44 -0.15 0.11 2.98
CA LEU A 44 0.00 0.49 4.39
C LEU A 44 1.22 1.39 4.59
N LEU A 45 2.36 1.03 3.99
CA LEU A 45 3.59 1.82 4.10
C LEU A 45 3.44 3.21 3.45
N LEU A 46 2.74 3.25 2.31
CA LEU A 46 2.44 4.49 1.61
C LEU A 46 1.50 5.39 2.41
N ALA A 47 0.47 4.81 3.05
CA ALA A 47 -0.45 5.52 3.94
C ALA A 47 0.26 6.07 5.18
N ALA A 48 1.12 5.27 5.82
CA ALA A 48 1.92 5.70 6.96
C ALA A 48 2.83 6.88 6.59
N ARG A 49 3.49 6.82 5.43
CA ARG A 49 4.29 7.93 4.91
C ARG A 49 3.45 9.17 4.67
N GLU A 50 2.26 9.04 4.08
CA GLU A 50 1.37 10.17 3.84
C GLU A 50 0.97 10.85 5.16
N VAL A 51 0.61 10.08 6.18
CA VAL A 51 0.28 10.62 7.52
C VAL A 51 1.47 11.34 8.14
N LEU A 52 2.67 10.76 8.06
CA LEU A 52 3.87 11.31 8.70
C LEU A 52 4.41 12.55 7.98
N THR A 53 4.43 12.52 6.64
CA THR A 53 5.03 13.58 5.82
C THR A 53 4.02 14.61 5.32
N ARG A 54 2.71 14.31 5.44
CA ARG A 54 1.60 15.07 4.85
C ARG A 54 1.74 15.32 3.35
N ARG A 55 2.49 14.46 2.65
CA ARG A 55 2.74 14.55 1.21
C ARG A 55 1.93 13.50 0.47
N ALA A 56 1.29 13.92 -0.62
CA ALA A 56 0.57 13.03 -1.50
C ALA A 56 1.50 11.93 -2.06
N PRO A 57 0.97 10.70 -2.23
CA PRO A 57 1.74 9.59 -2.79
C PRO A 57 2.12 9.85 -4.26
N THR A 58 3.39 9.61 -4.58
CA THR A 58 3.92 9.60 -5.96
C THR A 58 4.25 8.20 -6.42
N VAL A 59 4.37 7.99 -7.74
CA VAL A 59 4.80 6.71 -8.31
C VAL A 59 6.14 6.27 -7.71
N ARG A 60 7.09 7.19 -7.53
CA ARG A 60 8.38 6.89 -6.89
C ARG A 60 8.19 6.36 -5.45
N SER A 61 7.36 7.01 -4.64
CA SER A 61 7.09 6.51 -3.28
C SER A 61 6.36 5.17 -3.27
N ALA A 62 5.49 4.89 -4.26
CA ALA A 62 4.83 3.61 -4.40
C ALA A 62 5.81 2.49 -4.79
N VAL A 63 6.75 2.77 -5.71
CA VAL A 63 7.83 1.84 -6.08
C VAL A 63 8.74 1.56 -4.88
N VAL A 64 9.12 2.58 -4.12
CA VAL A 64 9.91 2.40 -2.89
C VAL A 64 9.16 1.53 -1.88
N ALA A 65 7.87 1.79 -1.66
CA ALA A 65 7.06 0.98 -0.75
C ALA A 65 6.96 -0.49 -1.21
N ALA A 66 6.69 -0.71 -2.51
CA ALA A 66 6.65 -2.04 -3.10
C ALA A 66 8.00 -2.78 -2.97
N ALA A 67 9.11 -2.10 -3.23
CA ALA A 67 10.45 -2.67 -3.14
C ALA A 67 10.83 -3.01 -1.69
N LEU A 68 10.50 -2.14 -0.72
CA LEU A 68 10.73 -2.41 0.69
C LEU A 68 9.93 -3.61 1.18
N THR A 69 8.63 -3.68 0.84
CA THR A 69 7.79 -4.83 1.18
C THR A 69 8.33 -6.12 0.54
N ALA A 70 8.68 -6.09 -0.74
CA ALA A 70 9.26 -7.23 -1.45
C ALA A 70 10.60 -7.69 -0.83
N GLY A 71 11.46 -6.74 -0.46
CA GLY A 71 12.75 -7.02 0.16
C GLY A 71 12.61 -7.69 1.53
N VAL A 72 11.75 -7.15 2.40
CA VAL A 72 11.48 -7.74 3.72
C VAL A 72 10.91 -9.15 3.60
N PHE A 73 9.93 -9.34 2.71
CA PHE A 73 9.34 -10.65 2.46
C PHE A 73 10.37 -11.67 1.96
N THR A 74 11.19 -11.27 0.99
CA THR A 74 12.27 -12.11 0.45
C THR A 74 13.27 -12.47 1.54
N ALA A 75 13.66 -11.51 2.38
CA ALA A 75 14.55 -11.75 3.50
C ALA A 75 13.98 -12.80 4.47
N ILE A 76 12.70 -12.70 4.86
CA ILE A 76 12.05 -13.68 5.75
C ILE A 76 12.04 -15.09 5.14
N LYS A 77 11.86 -15.22 3.82
CA LYS A 77 11.82 -16.53 3.15
C LYS A 77 13.22 -17.13 3.01
N VAL A 78 14.21 -16.33 2.63
CA VAL A 78 15.54 -16.82 2.22
C VAL A 78 16.57 -16.82 3.34
N VAL A 79 16.50 -15.86 4.27
CA VAL A 79 17.52 -15.67 5.31
C VAL A 79 17.01 -16.21 6.64
N ASP A 80 17.67 -17.23 7.17
CA ASP A 80 17.27 -17.88 8.43
C ASP A 80 17.19 -16.91 9.61
N GLY A 81 18.17 -15.99 9.71
CA GLY A 81 18.17 -14.96 10.76
C GLY A 81 16.98 -13.98 10.66
N ALA A 82 16.58 -13.60 9.45
CA ALA A 82 15.42 -12.74 9.24
C ALA A 82 14.11 -13.47 9.57
N ARG A 83 14.04 -14.77 9.27
CA ARG A 83 12.92 -15.63 9.62
C ARG A 83 12.76 -15.79 11.14
N ALA A 84 13.87 -16.03 11.85
CA ALA A 84 13.89 -16.13 13.30
C ALA A 84 13.48 -14.82 13.96
N ALA A 85 14.03 -13.69 13.48
CA ALA A 85 13.64 -12.36 13.97
C ALA A 85 12.14 -12.09 13.75
N TYR A 86 11.60 -12.44 12.57
CA TYR A 86 10.17 -12.34 12.30
C TYR A 86 9.33 -13.21 13.25
N ALA A 87 9.71 -14.48 13.44
CA ALA A 87 9.01 -15.40 14.33
C ALA A 87 8.94 -14.88 15.77
N ALA A 88 10.06 -14.38 16.28
CA ALA A 88 10.15 -13.80 17.63
C ALA A 88 9.31 -12.53 17.77
N VAL A 89 9.38 -11.61 16.80
CA VAL A 89 8.59 -10.37 16.82
C VAL A 89 7.09 -10.66 16.79
N VAL A 90 6.65 -11.58 15.95
CA VAL A 90 5.24 -11.98 15.89
C VAL A 90 4.80 -12.69 17.17
N GLY A 91 5.63 -13.57 17.73
CA GLY A 91 5.37 -14.23 19.00
C GLY A 91 5.19 -13.23 20.14
N MET A 92 6.06 -12.21 20.22
CA MET A 92 5.95 -11.13 21.21
C MET A 92 4.70 -10.27 21.02
N LEU A 93 4.34 -9.94 19.78
CA LEU A 93 3.14 -9.14 19.48
C LEU A 93 1.84 -9.89 19.81
N ARG A 94 1.82 -11.22 19.66
CA ARG A 94 0.67 -12.06 19.99
C ARG A 94 0.53 -12.35 21.48
N PHE A 95 1.65 -12.38 22.20
CA PHE A 95 1.70 -12.76 23.61
C PHE A 95 0.68 -12.06 24.52
N PRO A 96 0.43 -10.74 24.44
CA PRO A 96 -0.57 -10.10 25.29
C PRO A 96 -1.98 -10.64 25.07
N ALA A 97 -2.34 -10.92 23.82
CA ALA A 97 -3.65 -11.49 23.47
C ALA A 97 -3.74 -12.96 23.89
N ASP A 98 -2.68 -13.75 23.67
CA ASP A 98 -2.62 -15.16 24.07
C ASP A 98 -2.63 -15.30 25.60
N ALA A 99 -1.90 -14.43 26.32
CA ALA A 99 -1.93 -14.39 27.77
C ALA A 99 -3.34 -14.11 28.31
N LEU A 100 -4.08 -13.20 27.67
CA LEU A 100 -5.43 -12.81 28.08
C LEU A 100 -6.49 -13.86 27.73
N LEU A 101 -6.39 -14.49 26.55
CA LEU A 101 -7.42 -15.39 26.03
C LEU A 101 -7.18 -16.87 26.37
N SER A 102 -5.93 -17.32 26.35
CA SER A 102 -5.55 -18.73 26.54
C SER A 102 -4.68 -18.98 27.77
N GLY A 103 -4.31 -17.93 28.52
CA GLY A 103 -3.50 -18.05 29.73
C GLY A 103 -2.03 -18.37 29.43
N ALA A 104 -1.55 -18.04 28.23
CA ALA A 104 -0.17 -18.27 27.82
C ALA A 104 0.82 -17.56 28.78
N ARG A 105 1.87 -18.29 29.19
CA ARG A 105 2.87 -17.78 30.17
C ARG A 105 4.15 -17.27 29.52
N ALA A 106 4.36 -17.57 28.24
CA ALA A 106 5.50 -17.11 27.47
C ALA A 106 5.09 -16.93 25.98
N PRO A 107 5.77 -16.05 25.24
CA PRO A 107 5.59 -15.95 23.79
C PRO A 107 5.97 -17.27 23.12
N VAL A 108 5.16 -17.72 22.17
CA VAL A 108 5.44 -18.90 21.34
C VAL A 108 5.82 -18.43 19.95
N ASP A 109 6.97 -18.88 19.47
CA ASP A 109 7.47 -18.53 18.14
C ASP A 109 6.60 -19.15 17.05
N VAL A 110 6.33 -18.37 16.00
CA VAL A 110 5.58 -18.85 14.84
C VAL A 110 6.49 -19.73 13.97
N VAL A 111 6.05 -20.96 13.69
CA VAL A 111 6.75 -21.86 12.76
C VAL A 111 6.56 -21.34 11.33
N VAL A 112 7.66 -20.95 10.69
CA VAL A 112 7.69 -20.51 9.29
C VAL A 112 8.40 -21.55 8.45
N VAL A 113 7.65 -22.23 7.58
CA VAL A 113 8.22 -23.18 6.61
C VAL A 113 8.63 -22.40 5.36
N PRO A 114 9.92 -22.40 4.97
CA PRO A 114 10.38 -21.69 3.78
C PRO A 114 9.99 -22.44 2.48
N ASP A 115 9.36 -21.73 1.54
CA ASP A 115 9.06 -22.21 0.19
C ASP A 115 9.45 -21.14 -0.85
N ALA A 116 10.40 -21.46 -1.73
CA ALA A 116 10.90 -20.55 -2.76
C ALA A 116 9.83 -20.14 -3.78
N ARG A 117 8.75 -20.91 -3.93
CA ARG A 117 7.63 -20.59 -4.82
C ARG A 117 6.80 -19.40 -4.33
N ASP A 118 7.01 -18.97 -3.08
CA ASP A 118 6.33 -17.79 -2.53
C ASP A 118 6.83 -16.49 -3.16
N LEU A 119 7.96 -16.50 -3.85
CA LEU A 119 8.46 -15.35 -4.60
C LEU A 119 7.53 -14.95 -5.77
N LEU A 120 6.67 -15.85 -6.25
CA LEU A 120 5.63 -15.49 -7.23
C LEU A 120 4.66 -14.44 -6.68
N ALA A 121 4.49 -14.39 -5.36
CA ALA A 121 3.62 -13.42 -4.71
C ALA A 121 4.19 -11.98 -4.80
N LEU A 122 5.47 -11.79 -5.12
CA LEU A 122 6.09 -10.47 -5.30
C LEU A 122 5.42 -9.65 -6.42
N VAL A 123 4.81 -10.30 -7.41
CA VAL A 123 4.05 -9.62 -8.46
C VAL A 123 2.90 -8.81 -7.87
N ALA A 124 2.35 -9.22 -6.73
CA ALA A 124 1.28 -8.49 -6.03
C ALA A 124 1.72 -7.10 -5.55
N CYS A 125 3.01 -6.90 -5.27
CA CYS A 125 3.55 -5.58 -4.90
C CYS A 125 3.39 -4.55 -6.03
N ALA A 126 3.30 -4.98 -7.30
CA ALA A 126 3.11 -4.07 -8.42
C ALA A 126 1.73 -3.37 -8.41
N ALA A 127 0.75 -3.91 -7.66
CA ALA A 127 -0.60 -3.37 -7.58
C ALA A 127 -0.61 -1.92 -7.06
N VAL A 128 0.21 -1.58 -6.05
CA VAL A 128 0.28 -0.20 -5.53
C VAL A 128 0.81 0.78 -6.57
N VAL A 129 1.80 0.34 -7.35
CA VAL A 129 2.40 1.16 -8.41
C VAL A 129 1.38 1.43 -9.51
N GLY A 130 0.65 0.39 -9.93
CA GLY A 130 -0.43 0.52 -10.92
C GLY A 130 -1.55 1.44 -10.45
N VAL A 131 -1.95 1.37 -9.17
CA VAL A 131 -2.99 2.25 -8.60
C VAL A 131 -2.53 3.71 -8.56
N VAL A 132 -1.30 3.97 -8.11
CA VAL A 132 -0.78 5.34 -8.03
C VAL A 132 -0.52 5.92 -9.41
N ALA A 133 -0.04 5.12 -10.37
CA ALA A 133 0.17 5.56 -11.76
C ALA A 133 -1.14 5.85 -12.50
N ARG A 134 -2.24 5.16 -12.15
CA ARG A 134 -3.57 5.38 -12.74
C ARG A 134 -4.31 6.57 -12.14
N ARG A 135 -3.86 7.14 -11.02
CA ARG A 135 -4.32 8.45 -10.54
C ARG A 135 -3.77 9.52 -11.50
N ARG A 136 -4.47 9.72 -12.62
CA ARG A 136 -4.20 10.87 -13.50
C ARG A 136 -4.29 12.15 -12.65
N PRO A 137 -3.42 13.16 -12.89
CA PRO A 137 -3.60 14.48 -12.32
C PRO A 137 -4.93 15.04 -12.85
N ALA A 138 -5.98 14.96 -12.03
CA ALA A 138 -7.27 15.58 -12.33
C ALA A 138 -7.20 17.11 -12.21
N ASP A 139 -6.12 17.67 -11.67
CA ASP A 139 -5.91 19.11 -11.53
C ASP A 139 -4.87 19.63 -12.52
N ARG A 140 -5.14 19.52 -13.83
CA ARG A 140 -4.63 20.55 -14.73
C ARG A 140 -5.63 21.71 -14.58
N PRO A 141 -5.31 22.81 -13.87
CA PRO A 141 -6.14 23.99 -13.99
C PRO A 141 -6.21 24.33 -15.47
N LEU A 142 -7.41 24.64 -15.94
CA LEU A 142 -7.70 25.08 -17.30
C LEU A 142 -7.06 26.48 -17.52
N ILE A 143 -5.74 26.58 -17.39
CA ILE A 143 -4.96 27.77 -17.75
C ILE A 143 -4.82 27.71 -19.25
N GLY A 144 -5.80 28.29 -19.94
CA GLY A 144 -5.86 28.28 -21.39
C GLY A 144 -7.18 28.72 -22.03
N LEU A 145 -8.14 29.24 -21.26
CA LEU A 145 -9.17 30.10 -21.85
C LEU A 145 -8.63 31.53 -21.80
N PRO A 146 -8.36 32.17 -22.96
CA PRO A 146 -8.11 33.61 -22.95
C PRO A 146 -9.37 34.29 -22.42
N ASP A 147 -9.28 34.83 -21.20
CA ASP A 147 -10.33 35.68 -20.65
C ASP A 147 -10.61 36.79 -21.67
N GLY A 148 -11.87 36.89 -22.09
CA GLY A 148 -12.39 37.80 -23.12
C GLY A 148 -12.30 39.30 -22.78
N GLY A 149 -11.22 39.75 -22.14
CA GLY A 149 -10.95 41.14 -21.79
C GLY A 149 -10.40 42.00 -22.94
N GLY A 150 -9.98 41.39 -24.06
CA GLY A 150 -9.42 42.11 -25.20
C GLY A 150 -10.45 42.90 -26.01
N ALA A 151 -11.69 42.41 -26.11
CA ALA A 151 -12.73 43.04 -26.94
C ALA A 151 -13.27 44.35 -26.33
N ARG A 152 -13.20 44.53 -25.00
CA ARG A 152 -13.67 45.76 -24.34
C ARG A 152 -12.65 46.90 -24.36
N ARG A 153 -11.35 46.63 -24.53
CA ARG A 153 -10.32 47.67 -24.63
C ARG A 153 -10.21 48.27 -26.04
N ALA A 154 -10.49 47.49 -27.09
CA ALA A 154 -10.51 48.01 -28.46
C ALA A 154 -11.67 48.99 -28.70
N ALA A 155 -12.83 48.76 -28.08
CA ALA A 155 -13.99 49.65 -28.20
C ALA A 155 -13.84 50.97 -27.43
N GLN A 156 -13.04 51.02 -26.35
CA GLN A 156 -12.83 52.23 -25.56
C GLN A 156 -11.69 53.12 -26.07
N GLY A 157 -10.76 52.58 -26.88
CA GLY A 157 -9.70 53.37 -27.52
C GLY A 157 -10.15 54.18 -28.73
N ALA A 158 -11.25 53.78 -29.40
CA ALA A 158 -11.75 54.43 -30.61
C ALA A 158 -12.69 55.62 -30.35
N ALA A 159 -13.06 55.89 -29.09
CA ALA A 159 -14.02 56.94 -28.72
C ALA A 159 -13.37 58.22 -28.15
N ARG A 160 -12.04 58.37 -28.23
CA ARG A 160 -11.32 59.57 -27.76
C ARG A 160 -10.44 60.18 -28.86
N THR A 161 -11.09 60.66 -29.91
CA THR A 161 -10.68 61.77 -30.80
C THR A 161 -11.97 62.20 -31.51
N PRO A 162 -12.38 63.48 -31.57
CA PRO A 162 -11.59 64.71 -31.81
C PRO A 162 -11.88 65.83 -30.76
N GLY A 163 -11.22 66.99 -30.70
CA GLY A 163 -10.27 67.66 -31.57
C GLY A 163 -9.89 69.01 -30.96
N ALA A 164 -8.96 69.70 -31.66
CA ALA A 164 -8.58 71.12 -31.59
C ALA A 164 -8.24 71.73 -30.21
#